data_AF-A0A3K0PDS6-F1
#
_entry.id   AF-A0A3K0PDS6-F1
#
_cell.length_a   1.000
_cell.length_b   1.000
_cell.length_c   1.000
_cell.angle_alpha   90.00
_cell.angle_beta   90.00
_cell.angle_gamma   90.00
#
_symmetry.space_group_name_H-M   'P 1'
#
loop_
_entity.id
_entity.type
_entity.pdbx_description
1 polymer ?
#
loop_
_entity_poly.entity_id
_entity_poly.type
_entity_poly.pdbx_seq_one_letter_code
_entity_poly.pdbx_strand_id
1 'polypeptide(L)'
;MSTTVKFAAPDFAFELDQLVDIRISDEWGQVRARAQYANSENQYLIHYQAADKCARSKWFDESMLTATEDDNHPDCPVFAPVELPEGVKLDG
;
A
#
# COMPACT_ATOMS: atom_id res chain seq x y z
N MET A 1 -35.88 -13.52 11.10
CA MET A 1 -34.68 -13.85 10.29
C MET A 1 -33.86 -12.57 10.19
N SER A 2 -32.70 -12.48 10.85
CA SER A 2 -31.86 -11.28 10.75
C SER A 2 -30.99 -11.38 9.51
N THR A 3 -31.22 -10.48 8.55
CA THR A 3 -30.37 -10.33 7.37
C THR A 3 -29.08 -9.64 7.79
N THR A 4 -27.96 -10.34 7.71
CA THR A 4 -26.64 -9.72 7.84
C THR A 4 -26.41 -8.82 6.63
N VAL A 5 -26.36 -7.51 6.85
CA VAL A 5 -25.92 -6.56 5.82
C VAL A 5 -24.40 -6.67 5.74
N LYS A 6 -23.91 -7.19 4.61
CA LYS A 6 -22.48 -7.09 4.25
C LYS A 6 -22.25 -5.65 3.83
N PHE A 7 -21.59 -4.85 4.66
CA PHE A 7 -21.03 -3.59 4.20
C PHE A 7 -19.94 -3.95 3.20
N ALA A 8 -20.12 -3.60 1.92
CA ALA A 8 -19.06 -3.72 0.94
C ALA A 8 -17.89 -2.89 1.45
N ALA A 9 -16.73 -3.54 1.63
CA ALA A 9 -15.51 -2.80 1.87
C ALA A 9 -15.30 -1.85 0.67
N PRO A 10 -14.76 -0.64 0.88
CA PRO A 10 -14.32 0.19 -0.23
C PRO A 10 -13.41 -0.62 -1.14
N ASP A 11 -13.60 -0.49 -2.45
CA ASP A 11 -12.64 -1.00 -3.42
C ASP A 11 -11.41 -0.09 -3.34
N PHE A 12 -10.33 -0.62 -2.78
CA PHE A 12 -9.06 0.09 -2.65
C PHE A 12 -8.10 -0.47 -3.70
N ALA A 13 -7.52 0.40 -4.52
CA ALA A 13 -6.52 0.03 -5.52
C ALA A 13 -5.22 -0.52 -4.90
N PHE A 14 -4.90 -0.14 -3.66
CA PHE A 14 -3.71 -0.59 -2.96
C PHE A 14 -4.06 -1.30 -1.63
N GLU A 15 -3.25 -2.29 -1.29
CA GLU A 15 -3.35 -3.07 -0.07
C GLU A 15 -2.48 -2.50 1.06
N LEU A 16 -2.77 -2.88 2.31
CA LEU A 16 -1.90 -2.54 3.43
C LEU A 16 -0.57 -3.28 3.28
N ASP A 17 0.52 -2.63 3.67
CA ASP A 17 1.89 -3.10 3.54
C ASP A 17 2.38 -3.29 2.09
N GLN A 18 1.56 -2.96 1.09
CA GLN A 18 2.00 -2.88 -0.31
C GLN A 18 3.01 -1.74 -0.50
N LEU A 19 4.01 -1.96 -1.35
CA LEU A 19 4.92 -0.92 -1.83
C LEU A 19 4.32 -0.20 -3.03
N VAL A 20 4.42 1.12 -2.97
CA VAL A 20 3.91 2.02 -4.00
C VAL A 20 4.95 3.10 -4.32
N ASP A 21 4.97 3.51 -5.58
CA ASP A 21 5.77 4.62 -6.07
C ASP A 21 4.97 5.91 -6.02
N ILE A 22 5.60 6.95 -5.48
CA ILE A 22 5.07 8.32 -5.45
C ILE A 22 5.44 8.99 -6.78
N ARG A 23 4.47 9.16 -7.69
CA ARG A 23 4.71 9.59 -9.09
C ARG A 23 5.51 10.88 -9.25
N ILE A 24 5.44 11.78 -8.28
CA ILE A 24 6.04 13.12 -8.37
C ILE A 24 7.49 13.19 -7.89
N SER A 25 7.94 12.24 -7.06
CA SER A 25 9.28 12.29 -6.45
C SER A 25 10.15 11.09 -6.79
N ASP A 26 9.63 10.07 -7.49
CA ASP A 26 10.35 8.81 -7.74
C ASP A 26 10.78 8.12 -6.42
N GLU A 27 10.11 8.48 -5.32
CA GLU A 27 10.30 7.88 -4.01
C GLU A 27 9.30 6.73 -3.86
N TRP A 28 9.77 5.60 -3.35
CA TRP A 28 8.93 4.46 -3.01
C TRP A 28 8.62 4.46 -1.52
N GLY A 29 7.45 3.93 -1.18
CA GLY A 29 6.99 3.84 0.19
C GLY A 29 5.97 2.75 0.42
N GLN A 30 5.67 2.51 1.69
CA GLN A 30 4.78 1.46 2.14
C GLN A 30 3.42 2.04 2.52
N VAL A 31 2.34 1.43 2.05
CA VAL A 31 0.97 1.75 2.47
C VAL A 31 0.76 1.31 3.92
N ARG A 32 0.59 2.25 4.84
CA ARG A 32 0.35 1.99 6.26
C ARG A 32 -1.11 2.17 6.69
N ALA A 33 -1.88 2.96 5.96
CA ALA A 33 -3.30 3.13 6.22
C ALA A 33 -4.05 3.49 4.93
N ARG A 34 -5.35 3.22 4.93
CA ARG A 34 -6.28 3.51 3.84
C ARG A 34 -7.48 4.26 4.42
N ALA A 35 -7.91 5.31 3.75
CA ALA A 35 -9.04 6.13 4.15
C ALA A 35 -9.96 6.35 2.96
N GLN A 36 -11.26 6.15 3.19
CA GLN A 36 -12.30 6.54 2.24
C GLN A 36 -12.94 7.86 2.71
N TYR A 37 -13.23 8.71 1.75
CA TYR A 37 -13.91 9.98 1.98
C TYR A 37 -15.20 10.06 1.17
N ALA A 38 -16.17 10.84 1.63
CA ALA A 38 -17.47 10.94 0.97
C ALA A 38 -17.43 11.66 -0.38
N ASN A 39 -16.49 12.61 -0.55
CA ASN A 39 -16.44 13.53 -1.69
C ASN A 39 -15.05 13.61 -2.34
N SER A 40 -14.18 12.63 -2.08
CA SER A 40 -12.85 12.57 -2.69
C SER A 40 -12.46 11.12 -2.93
N GLU A 41 -11.39 10.94 -3.70
CA GLU A 41 -10.80 9.62 -3.92
C GLU A 41 -10.28 8.99 -2.62
N ASN A 42 -10.03 7.68 -2.68
CA ASN A 42 -9.38 6.96 -1.59
C ASN A 42 -8.00 7.57 -1.34
N GLN A 43 -7.66 7.73 -0.07
CA GLN A 43 -6.32 8.16 0.31
C GLN A 43 -5.56 7.06 1.02
N TYR A 44 -4.24 7.13 0.86
CA TYR A 44 -3.30 6.16 1.37
C TYR A 44 -2.23 6.87 2.18
N LEU A 45 -2.00 6.42 3.41
CA LEU A 45 -0.91 6.91 4.24
C LEU A 45 0.35 6.14 3.85
N ILE A 46 1.27 6.81 3.18
CA ILE A 46 2.52 6.21 2.73
C ILE A 46 3.61 6.54 3.72
N HIS A 47 4.30 5.51 4.20
CA HIS A 47 5.54 5.63 4.97
C HIS A 47 6.72 5.45 4.02
N TYR A 48 7.53 6.49 3.84
CA TYR A 48 8.58 6.52 2.84
C TYR A 48 9.83 7.19 3.39
N GLN A 49 10.98 6.90 2.79
CA GLN A 49 12.22 7.62 3.05
C GLN A 49 12.31 8.79 2.07
N ALA A 50 12.30 10.01 2.59
CA ALA A 50 12.48 11.19 1.76
C ALA A 50 13.94 11.34 1.27
N ALA A 51 14.17 12.19 0.27
CA ALA A 51 15.52 12.48 -0.26
C ALA A 51 16.57 12.88 0.79
N ASP A 52 16.14 13.45 1.93
CA ASP A 52 16.98 13.80 3.09
C ASP A 52 17.32 12.59 3.99
N LYS A 53 16.99 11.38 3.56
CA LYS A 53 17.12 10.10 4.30
C LYS A 53 16.30 10.03 5.59
N CYS A 54 15.36 10.95 5.81
CA CYS A 54 14.45 10.90 6.93
C CYS A 54 13.20 10.07 6.59
N ALA A 55 12.75 9.24 7.54
CA ALA A 55 11.48 8.55 7.43
C ALA A 55 10.33 9.56 7.61
N ARG A 56 9.37 9.55 6.69
CA ARG A 56 8.17 10.41 6.75
C ARG A 56 6.92 9.57 6.49
N SER A 57 5.80 10.05 7.01
CA SER A 57 4.48 9.49 6.73
C SER A 57 3.57 10.60 6.23
N LYS A 58 2.94 10.41 5.07
CA LYS A 58 2.04 11.41 4.48
C LYS A 58 0.89 10.74 3.73
N TRP A 59 -0.27 11.37 3.78
CA TRP A 59 -1.43 10.98 2.97
C TRP A 59 -1.26 11.43 1.53
N PHE A 60 -1.50 10.50 0.61
CA PHE A 60 -1.54 10.72 -0.82
C PHE A 60 -2.88 10.24 -1.38
N ASP A 61 -3.34 10.92 -2.41
CA ASP A 61 -4.50 10.53 -3.19
C ASP A 61 -4.17 9.31 -4.07
N GLU A 62 -5.16 8.46 -4.35
CA GLU A 62 -5.01 7.26 -5.19
C GLU A 62 -4.33 7.59 -6.53
N SER A 63 -4.70 8.72 -7.14
CA SER A 63 -4.15 9.20 -8.40
C SER A 63 -2.71 9.70 -8.32
N MET A 64 -2.07 9.72 -7.15
CA MET A 64 -0.66 10.11 -6.99
C MET A 64 0.28 8.92 -6.84
N LEU A 65 -0.28 7.71 -6.73
CA LEU A 65 0.46 6.48 -6.46
C LEU A 65 0.40 5.53 -7.66
N THR A 66 1.39 4.66 -7.73
CA THR A 66 1.45 3.53 -8.66
C THR A 66 1.92 2.31 -7.87
N ALA A 67 1.40 1.12 -8.18
CA ALA A 67 1.89 -0.10 -7.54
C ALA A 67 3.34 -0.33 -7.97
N THR A 68 4.23 -0.57 -7.00
CA THR A 68 5.58 -1.01 -7.32
C THR A 68 5.49 -2.45 -7.82
N GLU A 69 6.02 -2.71 -9.01
CA GLU A 69 6.14 -4.04 -9.60
C GLU A 69 7.60 -4.51 -9.46
N ASP A 70 7.81 -5.80 -9.14
CA ASP A 70 9.16 -6.38 -9.13
C ASP A 70 9.53 -6.82 -10.55
N ASP A 71 10.71 -6.43 -11.05
CA ASP A 71 11.19 -6.83 -12.37
C ASP A 71 11.28 -8.36 -12.56
N ASN A 72 11.37 -9.15 -11.47
CA ASN A 72 11.38 -10.62 -11.54
C ASN A 72 9.97 -11.25 -11.52
N HIS A 73 8.92 -10.45 -11.28
CA HIS A 73 7.53 -10.90 -11.29
C HIS A 73 6.61 -9.81 -11.85
N PRO A 74 6.60 -9.62 -13.19
CA PRO A 74 5.68 -8.68 -13.83
C PRO A 74 4.23 -9.06 -13.47
N ASP A 75 3.40 -8.06 -13.22
CA ASP A 75 1.98 -8.18 -12.79
C ASP A 75 1.74 -8.60 -11.32
N CYS A 76 2.78 -8.65 -10.46
CA CYS A 76 2.59 -8.88 -9.02
C CYS A 76 3.01 -7.66 -8.18
N PRO A 77 2.09 -7.07 -7.40
CA PRO A 77 2.44 -5.95 -6.53
C PRO A 77 3.43 -6.40 -5.46
N VAL A 78 4.48 -5.59 -5.26
CA VAL A 78 5.46 -5.87 -4.22
C VAL A 78 4.90 -5.46 -2.87
N PHE A 79 5.02 -6.35 -1.89
CA PHE A 79 4.71 -6.04 -0.50
C PHE A 79 6.02 -5.81 0.25
N ALA A 80 5.99 -4.88 1.19
CA ALA A 80 7.13 -4.66 2.07
C ALA A 80 7.49 -5.99 2.75
N PRO A 81 8.79 -6.27 2.98
CA PRO A 81 9.20 -7.49 3.62
C PRO A 81 8.50 -7.60 4.98
N VAL A 82 7.56 -8.54 5.09
CA VAL A 82 7.19 -9.08 6.39
C VAL A 82 8.45 -9.79 6.85
N GLU A 83 9.11 -9.28 7.90
CA GLU A 83 10.15 -10.05 8.58
C GLU A 83 9.51 -11.37 9.01
N LEU A 84 9.77 -12.44 8.24
CA LEU A 84 9.41 -13.77 8.64
C LEU A 84 10.19 -14.05 9.92
N PRO A 85 9.53 -14.47 11.02
CA PRO A 85 10.24 -14.83 12.23
C PRO A 85 11.30 -15.89 11.88
N GLU A 86 12.51 -15.73 12.43
CA GLU A 86 13.63 -16.63 12.16
C GLU A 86 13.17 -18.10 12.32
N GLY A 87 13.13 -18.85 11.22
CA GLY A 87 12.77 -20.28 11.21
C GLY A 87 11.56 -20.67 10.38
N VAL A 88 10.82 -19.75 9.76
CA VAL A 88 9.75 -20.12 8.80
C VAL A 88 10.36 -20.57 7.49
N LYS A 89 10.28 -21.88 7.20
CA LYS A 89 10.56 -22.44 5.88
C LYS A 89 9.26 -22.35 5.07
N LEU A 90 9.31 -21.65 3.94
CA LEU A 90 8.26 -21.75 2.94
C LEU A 90 8.50 -23.05 2.16
N ASP A 91 7.73 -24.09 2.47
CA ASP A 91 7.67 -25.28 1.63
C ASP A 91 6.97 -24.90 0.32
N GLY A 92 7.69 -25.09 -0.80
CA GLY A 92 7.23 -24.79 -2.16
C GLY A 92 6.35 -25.87 -2.79
#